data_AF-A0A6A7GEV0-F1
#
_entry.id   AF-A0A6A7GEV0-F1
#
_cell.length_a   1.000
_cell.length_b   1.000
_cell.length_c   1.000
_cell.angle_alpha   90.00
_cell.angle_beta   90.00
_cell.angle_gamma   90.00
#
_symmetry.space_group_name_H-M   'P 1'
#
loop_
_entity.id
_entity.type
_entity.pdbx_description
1 polymer ?
#
loop_
_entity_poly.entity_id
_entity_poly.type
_entity_poly.pdbx_seq_one_letter_code
_entity_poly.pdbx_strand_id
1 'polypeptide(L)'
;LDALKGIHIFGQDLRIGWGKKMNTPLHPLPMPKPAEKPVPKHQIPDDAVVLKIKFPSDRSERKMINLIAKYVAKEGYALEQCIAEEHKHSSKFKFLFEVESVAHVFYRWRLYSLSQGDSLTKWRLDPFQIIQNGPYWIPPPIPDRPDDDERSESRSSRSSDDRRRSRRHPRSSVRPLKSSDRDYFETLLRNLSNDRKKIEEAMGFCLDNSEKAKEIVETIVESLTVAETAIPKKIARLYLVSDVLHNSSGTAKNASAYRSEFQRSMEEIFAGLRSAYVRIEGRLTADKMKESILRVLRVWQAWSLFPAQFIDSLEESFIPRPKTKGQLSADNITAEKPHSPDVDGVPLDESANGEPIDGLPLEHDHDGVPLENDIDGVPFDDDIDGVPL
;
A
#
# COMPACT_ATOMS: atom_id res chain seq x y z
N LEU A 1 -37.72 15.66 18.79
CA LEU A 1 -36.59 15.75 19.74
C LEU A 1 -36.93 16.55 21.02
N ASP A 2 -38.19 16.98 21.21
CA ASP A 2 -38.67 17.57 22.48
C ASP A 2 -39.26 16.55 23.47
N ALA A 3 -39.30 15.27 23.12
CA ALA A 3 -39.89 14.22 23.98
C ALA A 3 -38.92 13.61 25.01
N LEU A 4 -37.72 14.18 25.20
CA LEU A 4 -36.68 13.61 26.09
C LEU A 4 -36.10 14.61 27.10
N LYS A 5 -36.69 15.81 27.23
CA LYS A 5 -36.34 16.71 28.34
C LYS A 5 -36.89 16.14 29.65
N GLY A 6 -36.01 15.63 30.50
CA GLY A 6 -36.33 15.24 31.88
C GLY A 6 -36.13 13.76 32.23
N ILE A 7 -35.60 12.91 31.35
CA ILE A 7 -35.30 11.52 31.75
C ILE A 7 -34.11 11.49 32.72
N HIS A 8 -34.34 10.89 33.89
CA HIS A 8 -33.35 10.68 34.94
C HIS A 8 -32.56 9.41 34.64
N ILE A 9 -31.24 9.53 34.50
CA ILE A 9 -30.34 8.37 34.42
C ILE A 9 -29.23 8.60 35.46
N PHE A 10 -29.10 7.66 36.40
CA PHE A 10 -28.10 7.68 37.50
C PHE A 10 -28.06 8.95 38.37
N GLY A 11 -29.20 9.63 38.58
CA GLY A 11 -29.31 10.69 39.58
C GLY A 11 -28.66 12.04 39.21
N GLN A 12 -28.41 12.31 37.93
CA GLN A 12 -28.02 13.65 37.45
C GLN A 12 -28.83 14.09 36.23
N ASP A 13 -29.18 15.38 36.18
CA ASP A 13 -29.94 15.98 35.09
C ASP A 13 -29.09 16.18 33.83
N LEU A 14 -29.58 15.66 32.70
CA LEU A 14 -28.94 15.81 31.40
C LEU A 14 -29.19 17.23 30.83
N ARG A 15 -28.16 18.08 30.79
CA ARG A 15 -28.21 19.37 30.07
C ARG A 15 -27.51 19.28 28.72
N ILE A 16 -28.28 19.30 27.63
CA ILE A 16 -27.77 19.46 26.27
C ILE A 16 -27.80 20.94 25.91
N GLY A 17 -26.63 21.55 25.78
CA GLY A 17 -26.46 22.93 25.31
C GLY A 17 -25.09 23.11 24.69
N TRP A 18 -24.98 22.87 23.37
CA TRP A 18 -23.80 23.22 22.60
C TRP A 18 -23.79 24.73 22.28
N GLY A 19 -22.78 25.43 22.78
CA GLY A 19 -22.14 26.60 22.13
C GLY A 19 -22.90 27.93 22.13
N LYS A 20 -22.67 28.78 23.14
CA LYS A 20 -22.65 30.24 22.93
C LYS A 20 -21.25 30.62 22.40
N LYS A 21 -21.18 31.35 21.28
CA LYS A 21 -19.93 31.98 20.80
C LYS A 21 -19.38 32.88 21.91
N MET A 22 -18.19 32.57 22.43
CA MET A 22 -17.46 33.50 23.29
C MET A 22 -16.68 34.49 22.42
N ASN A 23 -16.68 35.76 22.82
CA ASN A 23 -15.83 36.79 22.21
C ASN A 23 -14.35 36.41 22.36
N THR A 24 -13.64 36.32 21.25
CA THR A 24 -12.19 36.16 21.22
C THR A 24 -11.52 37.47 21.70
N PRO A 25 -10.65 37.44 22.72
CA PRO A 25 -9.93 38.63 23.13
C PRO A 25 -8.92 39.05 22.04
N LEU A 26 -8.80 40.36 21.81
CA LEU A 26 -7.95 40.99 20.78
C LEU A 26 -6.43 40.79 20.99
N HIS A 27 -6.02 40.18 22.10
CA HIS A 27 -4.64 39.74 22.32
C HIS A 27 -4.61 38.31 22.87
N PRO A 28 -3.67 37.45 22.42
CA PRO A 28 -3.46 36.15 23.02
C PRO A 28 -3.11 36.33 24.50
N LEU A 29 -3.91 35.74 25.38
CA LEU A 29 -3.53 35.63 26.78
C LEU A 29 -2.24 34.78 26.84
N PRO A 30 -1.19 35.22 27.57
CA PRO A 30 -0.04 34.38 27.83
C PRO A 30 -0.54 33.10 28.49
N MET A 31 -0.33 31.95 27.82
CA MET A 31 -0.60 30.68 28.46
C MET A 31 0.26 30.59 29.71
N PRO A 32 -0.31 30.33 30.91
CA PRO A 32 0.51 29.92 32.02
C PRO A 32 1.28 28.69 31.56
N LYS A 33 2.62 28.75 31.64
CA LYS A 33 3.45 27.56 31.43
C LYS A 33 2.83 26.43 32.27
N PRO A 34 2.61 25.22 31.73
CA PRO A 34 2.13 24.11 32.52
C PRO A 34 3.05 24.04 33.73
N ALA A 35 2.51 24.28 34.93
CA ALA A 35 3.22 23.92 36.13
C ALA A 35 3.39 22.40 36.00
N GLU A 36 4.61 21.96 35.72
CA GLU A 36 5.05 20.59 35.95
C GLU A 36 4.85 20.33 37.45
N LYS A 37 3.61 19.99 37.83
CA LYS A 37 3.41 19.24 39.05
C LYS A 37 4.05 17.89 38.73
N PRO A 38 5.15 17.51 39.38
CA PRO A 38 5.72 16.19 39.16
C PRO A 38 4.60 15.20 39.48
N VAL A 39 4.22 14.40 38.48
CA VAL A 39 3.43 13.19 38.70
C VAL A 39 4.16 12.43 39.81
N PRO A 40 3.50 12.00 40.90
CA PRO A 40 4.16 11.21 41.93
C PRO A 40 4.80 10.01 41.23
N LYS A 41 6.13 9.97 41.20
CA LYS A 41 6.87 8.75 40.85
C LYS A 41 6.27 7.67 41.75
N HIS A 42 5.79 6.57 41.19
CA HIS A 42 5.29 5.45 42.00
C HIS A 42 6.45 4.98 42.88
N GLN A 43 6.50 5.45 44.12
CA GLN A 43 7.52 5.07 45.09
C GLN A 43 7.15 3.66 45.54
N ILE A 44 7.97 2.69 45.15
CA ILE A 44 7.85 1.33 45.66
C ILE A 44 8.08 1.42 47.18
N PRO A 45 7.16 0.93 48.02
CA PRO A 45 7.39 0.87 49.47
C PRO A 45 8.63 0.04 49.79
N ASP A 46 9.44 0.44 50.77
CA ASP A 46 10.70 -0.24 51.10
C ASP A 46 10.51 -1.71 51.52
N ASP A 47 9.36 -2.05 52.10
CA ASP A 47 9.00 -3.42 52.51
C ASP A 47 8.29 -4.23 51.40
N ALA A 48 8.12 -3.67 50.20
CA ALA A 48 7.37 -4.34 49.14
C ALA A 48 8.20 -5.44 48.44
N VAL A 49 7.53 -6.54 48.09
CA VAL A 49 8.14 -7.61 47.29
C VAL A 49 8.35 -7.11 45.86
N VAL A 50 9.59 -7.13 45.38
CA VAL A 50 9.97 -6.64 44.04
C VAL A 50 10.44 -7.79 43.16
N LEU A 51 9.85 -7.90 41.98
CA LEU A 51 10.27 -8.82 40.92
C LEU A 51 10.95 -8.03 39.79
N LYS A 52 12.27 -8.15 39.73
CA LYS A 52 13.07 -7.53 38.66
C LYS A 52 13.17 -8.47 37.48
N ILE A 53 12.55 -8.10 36.37
CA ILE A 53 12.49 -8.94 35.18
C ILE A 53 13.87 -9.02 34.52
N LYS A 54 14.32 -10.23 34.24
CA LYS A 54 15.56 -10.52 33.52
C LYS A 54 15.23 -11.17 32.18
N PHE A 55 16.06 -10.92 31.18
CA PHE A 55 15.95 -11.63 29.91
C PHE A 55 16.41 -13.09 30.09
N PRO A 56 15.69 -14.07 29.53
CA PRO A 56 16.16 -15.46 29.50
C PRO A 56 17.51 -15.55 28.78
N SER A 57 18.42 -16.36 29.32
CA SER A 57 19.77 -16.53 28.76
C SER A 57 19.74 -17.23 27.40
N ASP A 58 18.81 -18.16 27.19
CA ASP A 58 18.63 -18.79 25.89
C ASP A 58 17.86 -17.86 24.94
N ARG A 59 18.49 -17.59 23.81
CA ARG A 59 17.97 -16.74 22.75
C ARG A 59 16.76 -17.38 22.07
N SER A 60 16.77 -18.70 21.89
CA SER A 60 15.69 -19.43 21.21
C SER A 60 14.43 -19.44 22.08
N GLU A 61 14.58 -19.71 23.37
CA GLU A 61 13.54 -19.59 24.38
C GLU A 61 12.96 -18.17 24.43
N ARG A 62 13.80 -17.13 24.47
CA ARG A 62 13.33 -15.73 24.45
C ARG A 62 12.51 -15.38 23.21
N LYS A 63 12.92 -15.83 22.02
CA LYS A 63 12.18 -15.63 20.77
C LYS A 63 10.83 -16.34 20.81
N MET A 64 10.81 -17.58 21.29
CA MET A 64 9.58 -18.35 21.48
C MET A 64 8.62 -17.63 22.42
N ILE A 65 9.11 -17.19 23.59
CA ILE A 65 8.30 -16.47 24.57
C ILE A 65 7.69 -15.19 23.98
N ASN A 66 8.46 -14.40 23.22
CA ASN A 66 7.96 -13.20 22.55
C ASN A 66 6.84 -13.52 21.54
N LEU A 67 6.99 -14.61 20.79
CA LEU A 67 6.01 -15.05 19.79
C LEU A 67 4.71 -15.48 20.45
N ILE A 68 4.80 -16.36 21.46
CA ILE A 68 3.63 -16.88 22.19
C ILE A 68 2.93 -15.74 22.93
N ALA A 69 3.66 -14.88 23.63
CA ALA A 69 3.07 -13.72 24.31
C ALA A 69 2.32 -12.79 23.34
N LYS A 70 2.84 -12.57 22.13
CA LYS A 70 2.17 -11.76 21.10
C LYS A 70 0.83 -12.36 20.66
N TYR A 71 0.79 -13.67 20.40
CA TYR A 71 -0.45 -14.31 19.99
C TYR A 71 -1.43 -14.44 21.15
N VAL A 72 -0.97 -14.81 22.34
CA VAL A 72 -1.83 -14.92 23.54
C VAL A 72 -2.37 -13.55 23.97
N ALA A 73 -1.62 -12.46 23.83
CA ALA A 73 -2.12 -11.11 24.10
C ALA A 73 -3.28 -10.71 23.16
N LYS A 74 -3.32 -11.27 21.94
CA LYS A 74 -4.32 -10.97 20.92
C LYS A 74 -5.54 -11.89 21.00
N GLU A 75 -5.31 -13.19 21.11
CA GLU A 75 -6.35 -14.23 21.04
C GLU A 75 -6.86 -14.66 22.44
N GLY A 76 -6.15 -14.27 23.50
CA GLY A 76 -6.56 -14.47 24.89
C GLY A 76 -6.18 -15.83 25.49
N TYR A 77 -6.72 -16.09 26.68
CA TYR A 77 -6.35 -17.23 27.54
C TYR A 77 -6.64 -18.61 26.92
N ALA A 78 -7.67 -18.73 26.07
CA ALA A 78 -8.01 -19.99 25.41
C ALA A 78 -6.83 -20.52 24.57
N LEU A 79 -6.11 -19.61 23.88
CA LEU A 79 -4.94 -19.99 23.09
C LEU A 79 -3.79 -20.49 23.98
N GLU A 80 -3.57 -19.86 25.14
CA GLU A 80 -2.56 -20.30 26.10
C GLU A 80 -2.83 -21.73 26.59
N GLN A 81 -4.11 -22.06 26.86
CA GLN A 81 -4.50 -23.41 27.27
C GLN A 81 -4.25 -24.44 26.16
N CYS A 82 -4.65 -24.15 24.92
CA CYS A 82 -4.41 -25.06 23.79
C CYS A 82 -2.91 -25.35 23.62
N ILE A 83 -2.07 -24.32 23.66
CA ILE A 83 -0.61 -24.46 23.52
C ILE A 83 -0.03 -25.28 24.68
N ALA A 84 -0.51 -25.04 25.91
CA ALA A 84 -0.06 -25.77 27.08
C ALA A 84 -0.46 -27.26 27.00
N GLU A 85 -1.66 -27.59 26.55
CA GLU A 85 -2.13 -28.97 26.44
C GLU A 85 -1.41 -29.74 25.33
N GLU A 86 -1.31 -29.13 24.13
CA GLU A 86 -0.69 -29.75 22.96
C GLU A 86 0.81 -29.96 23.14
N HIS A 87 1.48 -29.10 23.90
CA HIS A 87 2.94 -29.11 24.06
C HIS A 87 3.42 -29.38 25.48
N LYS A 88 2.61 -30.01 26.32
CA LYS A 88 2.91 -30.33 27.72
C LYS A 88 4.24 -31.06 27.95
N HIS A 89 4.64 -31.92 27.01
CA HIS A 89 5.88 -32.70 27.09
C HIS A 89 7.05 -32.08 26.32
N SER A 90 6.86 -30.92 25.70
CA SER A 90 7.90 -30.26 24.92
C SER A 90 8.81 -29.43 25.81
N SER A 91 10.11 -29.68 25.74
CA SER A 91 11.10 -28.87 26.47
C SER A 91 11.09 -27.40 26.06
N LYS A 92 10.52 -27.05 24.90
CA LYS A 92 10.45 -25.67 24.38
C LYS A 92 9.38 -24.81 25.08
N PHE A 93 8.39 -25.44 25.70
CA PHE A 93 7.25 -24.78 26.34
C PHE A 93 7.28 -24.92 27.87
N LYS A 94 8.40 -25.38 28.44
CA LYS A 94 8.60 -25.52 29.89
C LYS A 94 8.32 -24.23 30.65
N PHE A 95 8.62 -23.07 30.04
CA PHE A 95 8.33 -21.75 30.61
C PHE A 95 6.85 -21.52 30.91
N LEU A 96 5.91 -22.25 30.30
CA LEU A 96 4.48 -22.16 30.62
C LEU A 96 4.15 -22.82 31.98
N PHE A 97 4.97 -23.78 32.42
CA PHE A 97 4.70 -24.61 33.61
C PHE A 97 5.64 -24.29 34.78
N GLU A 98 6.89 -23.90 34.51
CA GLU A 98 7.90 -23.63 35.53
C GLU A 98 7.74 -22.20 36.08
N VAL A 99 6.78 -22.00 37.00
CA VAL A 99 6.35 -20.68 37.51
C VAL A 99 7.49 -19.87 38.14
N GLU A 100 8.50 -20.54 38.71
CA GLU A 100 9.66 -19.89 39.35
C GLU A 100 10.81 -19.58 38.38
N SER A 101 10.71 -20.04 37.12
CA SER A 101 11.75 -19.82 36.13
C SER A 101 11.81 -18.36 35.68
N VAL A 102 13.02 -17.89 35.36
CA VAL A 102 13.22 -16.56 34.74
C VAL A 102 12.43 -16.44 33.44
N ALA A 103 12.32 -17.55 32.69
CA ALA A 103 11.54 -17.66 31.46
C ALA A 103 10.05 -17.42 31.68
N HIS A 104 9.46 -18.01 32.73
CA HIS A 104 8.06 -17.79 33.08
C HIS A 104 7.78 -16.35 33.52
N VAL A 105 8.63 -15.81 34.40
CA VAL A 105 8.54 -14.42 34.86
C VAL A 105 8.63 -13.46 33.67
N PHE A 106 9.56 -13.71 32.74
CA PHE A 106 9.68 -12.94 31.51
C PHE A 106 8.43 -13.06 30.63
N TYR A 107 7.89 -14.26 30.45
CA TYR A 107 6.65 -14.50 29.69
C TYR A 107 5.45 -13.75 30.28
N ARG A 108 5.21 -13.85 31.59
CA ARG A 108 4.10 -13.16 32.28
C ARG A 108 4.19 -11.64 32.15
N TRP A 109 5.39 -11.09 32.37
CA TRP A 109 5.63 -9.66 32.14
C TRP A 109 5.38 -9.29 30.68
N ARG A 110 5.89 -10.09 29.73
CA ARG A 110 5.78 -9.79 28.31
C ARG A 110 4.35 -9.82 27.82
N LEU A 111 3.58 -10.80 28.26
CA LEU A 111 2.15 -10.90 27.99
C LEU A 111 1.39 -9.70 28.55
N TYR A 112 1.69 -9.29 29.79
CA TYR A 112 1.10 -8.10 30.40
C TYR A 112 1.47 -6.82 29.63
N SER A 113 2.75 -6.62 29.31
CA SER A 113 3.21 -5.45 28.57
C SER A 113 2.48 -5.32 27.23
N LEU A 114 2.38 -6.42 26.46
CA LEU A 114 1.66 -6.44 25.19
C LEU A 114 0.15 -6.20 25.35
N SER A 115 -0.49 -6.73 26.40
CA SER A 115 -1.91 -6.49 26.66
C SER A 115 -2.22 -5.04 27.08
N GLN A 116 -1.23 -4.33 27.63
CA GLN A 116 -1.31 -2.89 27.94
C GLN A 116 -1.04 -1.96 26.74
N GLY A 117 -0.83 -2.53 25.55
CA GLY A 117 -0.58 -1.80 24.30
C GLY A 117 0.90 -1.46 24.04
N ASP A 118 1.83 -2.05 24.79
CA ASP A 118 3.25 -1.90 24.49
C ASP A 118 3.66 -2.75 23.26
N SER A 119 4.87 -2.51 22.76
CA SER A 119 5.43 -3.22 21.61
C SER A 119 6.60 -4.11 21.99
N LEU A 120 7.04 -4.98 21.07
CA LEU A 120 8.20 -5.83 21.31
C LEU A 120 9.51 -5.05 21.48
N THR A 121 9.58 -3.79 21.04
CA THR A 121 10.80 -2.96 21.03
C THR A 121 10.71 -1.72 21.91
N LYS A 122 9.52 -1.36 22.38
CA LYS A 122 9.25 -0.21 23.26
C LYS A 122 8.14 -0.56 24.25
N TRP A 123 8.40 -0.42 25.54
CA TRP A 123 7.47 -0.71 26.63
C TRP A 123 7.64 0.27 27.80
N ARG A 124 6.64 0.32 28.69
CA ARG A 124 6.68 1.18 29.89
C ARG A 124 7.72 0.67 30.88
N LEU A 125 8.42 1.60 31.53
CA LEU A 125 9.48 1.31 32.52
C LEU A 125 9.05 1.53 33.97
N ASP A 126 7.88 2.13 34.18
CA ASP A 126 7.35 2.38 35.51
C ASP A 126 7.03 1.05 36.22
N PRO A 127 7.45 0.88 37.50
CA PRO A 127 7.08 -0.27 38.30
C PRO A 127 5.56 -0.41 38.40
N PHE A 128 5.05 -1.65 38.30
CA PHE A 128 3.62 -1.90 38.31
C PHE A 128 3.27 -3.21 39.04
N GLN A 129 2.00 -3.39 39.40
CA GLN A 129 1.49 -4.63 39.97
C GLN A 129 0.50 -5.28 39.00
N ILE A 130 0.67 -6.57 38.71
CA ILE A 130 -0.29 -7.34 37.90
C ILE A 130 -1.56 -7.64 38.72
N ILE A 131 -1.39 -7.90 40.02
CA ILE A 131 -2.45 -8.24 40.97
C ILE A 131 -2.40 -7.23 42.11
N GLN A 132 -3.56 -6.76 42.57
CA GLN A 132 -3.65 -5.83 43.70
C GLN A 132 -2.97 -6.43 44.95
N ASN A 133 -2.10 -5.67 45.60
CA ASN A 133 -1.26 -6.10 46.72
C ASN A 133 -0.26 -7.24 46.38
N GLY A 134 -0.01 -7.49 45.10
CA GLY A 134 1.01 -8.43 44.63
C GLY A 134 2.41 -7.82 44.57
N PRO A 135 3.40 -8.59 44.04
CA PRO A 135 4.75 -8.07 43.87
C PRO A 135 4.78 -6.92 42.85
N TYR A 136 5.69 -5.97 43.06
CA TYR A 136 6.00 -4.92 42.09
C TYR A 136 6.93 -5.47 41.02
N TRP A 137 6.47 -5.44 39.78
CA TRP A 137 7.22 -5.84 38.60
C TRP A 137 8.01 -4.64 38.10
N ILE A 138 9.34 -4.80 38.02
CA ILE A 138 10.24 -3.79 37.46
C ILE A 138 10.61 -4.23 36.04
N PRO A 139 10.08 -3.56 35.00
CA PRO A 139 10.41 -3.85 33.61
C PRO A 139 11.92 -3.82 33.37
N PRO A 140 12.44 -4.67 32.47
CA PRO A 140 13.82 -4.57 32.06
C PRO A 140 14.04 -3.25 31.28
N PRO A 141 15.23 -2.64 31.36
CA PRO A 141 15.54 -1.47 30.54
C PRO A 141 15.42 -1.81 29.06
N ILE A 142 14.96 -0.85 28.25
CA ILE A 142 14.94 -0.98 26.80
C ILE A 142 16.39 -1.09 26.34
N PRO A 143 16.81 -2.18 25.67
CA PRO A 143 18.18 -2.31 25.19
C PRO A 143 18.53 -1.17 24.22
N ASP A 144 19.68 -0.51 24.39
CA ASP A 144 20.17 0.57 23.52
C ASP A 144 20.29 0.14 22.04
N ARG A 145 20.37 -1.17 21.82
CA ARG A 145 20.18 -1.82 20.53
C ARG A 145 19.13 -2.90 20.69
N PRO A 146 17.98 -2.84 19.99
CA PRO A 146 17.10 -3.99 19.91
C PRO A 146 17.94 -5.15 19.38
N ASP A 147 18.01 -6.24 20.14
CA ASP A 147 18.80 -7.45 19.88
C ASP A 147 19.22 -7.55 18.40
N ASP A 148 20.52 -7.33 18.10
CA ASP A 148 21.18 -7.45 16.77
C ASP A 148 21.14 -8.90 16.21
N ASP A 149 20.20 -9.70 16.73
CA ASP A 149 20.23 -11.12 16.92
C ASP A 149 19.05 -11.83 16.19
N GLU A 150 18.23 -11.06 15.49
CA GLU A 150 17.54 -11.62 14.30
C GLU A 150 18.50 -11.72 13.10
N ARG A 151 19.73 -11.16 13.20
CA ARG A 151 20.60 -10.93 12.05
C ARG A 151 21.94 -11.67 12.06
N SER A 152 22.30 -12.38 13.14
CA SER A 152 23.66 -12.95 13.27
C SER A 152 23.82 -14.41 12.81
N GLU A 153 22.75 -15.21 12.70
CA GLU A 153 22.87 -16.64 12.34
C GLU A 153 23.01 -16.92 10.83
N SER A 154 22.80 -15.92 9.96
CA SER A 154 23.03 -16.06 8.51
C SER A 154 24.44 -15.65 8.05
N ARG A 155 25.36 -15.39 8.98
CA ARG A 155 26.68 -14.79 8.70
C ARG A 155 27.89 -15.72 8.74
N SER A 156 27.76 -17.01 8.99
CA SER A 156 28.91 -17.93 8.98
C SER A 156 29.09 -18.68 7.66
N SER A 157 29.02 -17.97 6.53
CA SER A 157 29.73 -18.34 5.27
C SER A 157 29.37 -17.33 4.18
N ARG A 158 30.24 -16.35 3.93
CA ARG A 158 30.52 -15.77 2.60
C ARG A 158 31.58 -14.68 2.72
N SER A 159 32.76 -15.07 2.23
CA SER A 159 33.83 -14.30 1.62
C SER A 159 33.84 -12.77 1.77
N SER A 160 34.93 -12.29 2.35
CA SER A 160 35.41 -10.92 2.27
C SER A 160 35.76 -10.55 0.82
N ASP A 161 34.81 -10.05 0.04
CA ASP A 161 35.14 -9.20 -1.12
C ASP A 161 33.91 -8.41 -1.59
N ASP A 162 33.72 -7.19 -1.08
CA ASP A 162 33.15 -6.06 -1.86
C ASP A 162 33.17 -4.76 -1.02
N ARG A 163 34.37 -4.25 -0.70
CA ARG A 163 34.54 -2.93 -0.05
C ARG A 163 35.17 -1.88 -0.96
N ARG A 164 34.91 -1.94 -2.27
CA ARG A 164 35.46 -0.94 -3.20
C ARG A 164 34.46 -0.49 -4.27
N ARG A 165 33.33 0.11 -3.85
CA ARG A 165 32.68 1.23 -4.56
C ARG A 165 31.51 1.81 -3.77
N SER A 166 31.78 2.86 -3.01
CA SER A 166 30.86 4.01 -2.82
C SER A 166 31.44 4.97 -1.79
N ARG A 167 32.43 5.76 -2.24
CA ARG A 167 32.78 7.02 -1.60
C ARG A 167 32.05 8.13 -2.36
N ARG A 168 31.29 8.91 -1.58
CA ARG A 168 30.75 10.25 -1.87
C ARG A 168 29.43 10.32 -2.64
N HIS A 169 28.32 10.30 -1.89
CA HIS A 169 27.26 11.28 -2.07
C HIS A 169 26.80 11.84 -0.71
N PRO A 170 26.60 13.16 -0.59
CA PRO A 170 26.17 13.79 0.65
C PRO A 170 24.64 13.71 0.82
N ARG A 171 24.21 13.51 2.08
CA ARG A 171 22.90 13.88 2.63
C ARG A 171 21.64 13.21 2.03
N SER A 172 21.39 11.98 2.46
CA SER A 172 20.05 11.52 2.82
C SER A 172 20.15 10.85 4.19
N SER A 173 19.46 11.38 5.20
CA SER A 173 19.39 10.77 6.54
C SER A 173 18.47 9.54 6.60
N VAL A 174 17.97 9.08 5.45
CA VAL A 174 17.14 7.88 5.35
C VAL A 174 18.05 6.66 5.32
N ARG A 175 17.93 5.79 6.33
CA ARG A 175 18.63 4.50 6.33
C ARG A 175 18.04 3.63 5.21
N PRO A 176 18.86 3.00 4.36
CA PRO A 176 18.38 2.11 3.31
C PRO A 176 17.60 0.91 3.89
N LEU A 177 16.81 0.23 3.05
CA LEU A 177 16.12 -1.01 3.40
C LEU A 177 17.13 -2.01 3.99
N LYS A 178 16.68 -2.77 4.99
CA LYS A 178 17.47 -3.92 5.46
C LYS A 178 17.53 -4.93 4.32
N SER A 179 18.65 -5.65 4.22
CA SER A 179 18.81 -6.72 3.23
C SER A 179 17.66 -7.73 3.25
N SER A 180 17.19 -8.12 4.44
CA SER A 180 16.03 -9.00 4.61
C SER A 180 14.73 -8.43 4.05
N ASP A 181 14.50 -7.13 4.26
CA ASP A 181 13.28 -6.46 3.80
C ASP A 181 13.31 -6.33 2.27
N ARG A 182 14.50 -6.12 1.69
CA ARG A 182 14.72 -6.12 0.25
C ARG A 182 14.46 -7.50 -0.35
N ASP A 183 15.05 -8.56 0.21
CA ASP A 183 14.85 -9.93 -0.25
C ASP A 183 13.36 -10.34 -0.18
N TYR A 184 12.68 -9.94 0.90
CA TYR A 184 11.24 -10.17 1.05
C TYR A 184 10.44 -9.39 0.00
N PHE A 185 10.73 -8.11 -0.21
CA PHE A 185 10.03 -7.30 -1.22
C PHE A 185 10.25 -7.81 -2.64
N GLU A 186 11.48 -8.20 -2.99
CA GLU A 186 11.76 -8.86 -4.27
C GLU A 186 10.97 -10.17 -4.41
N THR A 187 10.83 -10.93 -3.33
CA THR A 187 10.02 -12.16 -3.32
C THR A 187 8.53 -11.84 -3.57
N LEU A 188 7.99 -10.80 -2.94
CA LEU A 188 6.64 -10.30 -3.22
C LEU A 188 6.49 -9.94 -4.70
N LEU A 189 7.42 -9.16 -5.26
CA LEU A 189 7.40 -8.75 -6.68
C LEU A 189 7.57 -9.94 -7.63
N ARG A 190 8.32 -10.98 -7.26
CA ARG A 190 8.46 -12.23 -8.05
C ARG A 190 7.16 -13.03 -8.05
N ASN A 191 6.41 -13.04 -6.96
CA ASN A 191 5.17 -13.81 -6.80
C ASN A 191 3.89 -13.03 -7.10
N LEU A 192 4.02 -11.74 -7.42
CA LEU A 192 2.92 -10.82 -7.69
C LEU A 192 2.09 -11.30 -8.90
N SER A 193 0.77 -11.23 -8.74
CA SER A 193 -0.25 -11.48 -9.76
C SER A 193 -1.39 -10.47 -9.61
N ASN A 194 -2.38 -10.50 -10.50
CA ASN A 194 -3.56 -9.63 -10.41
C ASN A 194 -4.51 -9.98 -9.25
N ASP A 195 -4.06 -10.79 -8.29
CA ASP A 195 -4.82 -11.14 -7.10
C ASP A 195 -4.79 -9.95 -6.14
N ARG A 196 -5.97 -9.49 -5.74
CA ARG A 196 -6.15 -8.34 -4.84
C ARG A 196 -5.36 -8.52 -3.53
N LYS A 197 -5.32 -9.72 -2.96
CA LYS A 197 -4.59 -9.97 -1.69
C LYS A 197 -3.08 -9.81 -1.85
N LYS A 198 -2.53 -10.24 -2.99
CA LYS A 198 -1.10 -10.09 -3.27
C LYS A 198 -0.71 -8.65 -3.56
N ILE A 199 -1.57 -7.92 -4.27
CA ILE A 199 -1.38 -6.48 -4.49
C ILE A 199 -1.47 -5.73 -3.16
N GLU A 200 -2.45 -6.08 -2.32
CA GLU A 200 -2.61 -5.51 -0.97
C GLU A 200 -1.39 -5.76 -0.08
N GLU A 201 -0.86 -6.98 -0.05
CA GLU A 201 0.34 -7.31 0.73
C GLU A 201 1.56 -6.50 0.25
N ALA A 202 1.80 -6.45 -1.06
CA ALA A 202 2.91 -5.69 -1.63
C ALA A 202 2.76 -4.17 -1.43
N MET A 203 1.54 -3.65 -1.54
CA MET A 203 1.23 -2.25 -1.26
C MET A 203 1.43 -1.94 0.23
N GLY A 204 0.96 -2.80 1.13
CA GLY A 204 1.13 -2.67 2.58
C GLY A 204 2.60 -2.55 2.95
N PHE A 205 3.45 -3.41 2.38
CA PHE A 205 4.90 -3.31 2.56
C PHE A 205 5.46 -1.95 2.11
N CYS A 206 5.00 -1.43 0.97
CA CYS A 206 5.43 -0.11 0.48
C CYS A 206 5.03 0.98 1.48
N LEU A 207 3.77 1.02 1.90
CA LEU A 207 3.27 2.06 2.81
C LEU A 207 3.93 2.00 4.19
N ASP A 208 4.20 0.81 4.72
CA ASP A 208 4.92 0.61 5.99
C ASP A 208 6.39 1.08 5.94
N ASN A 209 6.97 1.13 4.73
CA ASN A 209 8.35 1.52 4.48
C ASN A 209 8.46 2.84 3.67
N SER A 210 7.45 3.69 3.73
CA SER A 210 7.37 4.95 2.97
C SER A 210 8.58 5.88 3.13
N GLU A 211 9.27 5.85 4.27
CA GLU A 211 10.51 6.60 4.48
C GLU A 211 11.60 6.27 3.45
N LYS A 212 11.54 5.06 2.87
CA LYS A 212 12.49 4.53 1.90
C LYS A 212 11.88 4.50 0.49
N ALA A 213 10.90 5.38 0.22
CA ALA A 213 10.15 5.41 -1.04
C ALA A 213 11.04 5.34 -2.28
N LYS A 214 12.16 6.08 -2.31
CA LYS A 214 13.09 6.07 -3.44
C LYS A 214 13.61 4.66 -3.78
N GLU A 215 14.15 3.94 -2.81
CA GLU A 215 14.70 2.59 -3.03
C GLU A 215 13.60 1.58 -3.42
N ILE A 216 12.40 1.74 -2.86
CA ILE A 216 11.24 0.91 -3.19
C ILE A 216 10.80 1.15 -4.63
N VAL A 217 10.71 2.42 -5.05
CA VAL A 217 10.36 2.80 -6.43
C VAL A 217 11.39 2.26 -7.40
N GLU A 218 12.69 2.45 -7.14
CA GLU A 218 13.78 1.89 -7.95
C GLU A 218 13.62 0.37 -8.12
N THR A 219 13.36 -0.37 -7.03
CA THR A 219 13.17 -1.83 -7.08
C THR A 219 11.94 -2.23 -7.91
N ILE A 220 10.82 -1.50 -7.78
CA ILE A 220 9.60 -1.75 -8.58
C ILE A 220 9.89 -1.49 -10.07
N VAL A 221 10.52 -0.37 -10.39
CA VAL A 221 10.85 0.05 -11.76
C VAL A 221 11.76 -0.98 -12.41
N GLU A 222 12.87 -1.34 -11.75
CA GLU A 222 13.80 -2.38 -12.23
C GLU A 222 13.05 -3.69 -12.50
N SER A 223 12.21 -4.13 -11.56
CA SER A 223 11.44 -5.36 -11.77
C SER A 223 10.49 -5.23 -12.97
N LEU A 224 9.83 -4.08 -13.15
CA LEU A 224 8.86 -3.87 -14.22
C LEU A 224 9.54 -3.80 -15.60
N THR A 225 10.73 -3.20 -15.70
CA THR A 225 11.42 -2.94 -16.97
C THR A 225 12.22 -4.13 -17.50
N VAL A 226 12.52 -5.16 -16.67
CA VAL A 226 13.17 -6.42 -17.11
C VAL A 226 12.43 -7.04 -18.32
N ALA A 227 13.16 -7.31 -19.40
CA ALA A 227 12.61 -7.72 -20.69
C ALA A 227 11.96 -9.12 -20.67
N GLU A 228 12.44 -9.99 -19.80
CA GLU A 228 12.00 -11.38 -19.60
C GLU A 228 10.76 -11.48 -18.69
N THR A 229 10.36 -10.38 -18.02
CA THR A 229 9.18 -10.38 -17.17
C THR A 229 7.93 -10.63 -18.02
N ALA A 230 7.17 -11.67 -17.67
CA ALA A 230 5.92 -12.00 -18.35
C ALA A 230 4.90 -10.85 -18.30
N ILE A 231 4.14 -10.67 -19.39
CA ILE A 231 3.17 -9.57 -19.57
C ILE A 231 2.17 -9.45 -18.39
N PRO A 232 1.52 -10.53 -17.89
CA PRO A 232 0.60 -10.40 -16.76
C PRO A 232 1.26 -9.85 -15.50
N LYS A 233 2.55 -10.13 -15.29
CA LYS A 233 3.31 -9.66 -14.13
C LYS A 233 3.71 -8.18 -14.27
N LYS A 234 4.01 -7.71 -15.48
CA LYS A 234 4.19 -6.27 -15.74
C LYS A 234 2.91 -5.50 -15.43
N ILE A 235 1.74 -6.03 -15.82
CA ILE A 235 0.43 -5.44 -15.48
C ILE A 235 0.17 -5.47 -13.97
N ALA A 236 0.42 -6.58 -13.29
CA ALA A 236 0.28 -6.66 -11.83
C ALA A 236 1.17 -5.63 -11.10
N ARG A 237 2.41 -5.44 -11.55
CA ARG A 237 3.33 -4.44 -11.00
C ARG A 237 2.86 -3.01 -11.28
N LEU A 238 2.27 -2.74 -12.44
CA LEU A 238 1.64 -1.45 -12.73
C LEU A 238 0.42 -1.19 -11.83
N TYR A 239 -0.38 -2.21 -11.52
CA TYR A 239 -1.46 -2.10 -10.54
C TYR A 239 -0.94 -1.79 -9.14
N LEU A 240 0.15 -2.44 -8.70
CA LEU A 240 0.83 -2.08 -7.46
C LEU A 240 1.27 -0.60 -7.46
N VAL A 241 1.88 -0.11 -8.54
CA VAL A 241 2.24 1.32 -8.67
C VAL A 241 1.01 2.22 -8.51
N SER A 242 -0.10 1.86 -9.18
CA SER A 242 -1.36 2.60 -9.09
C SER A 242 -1.92 2.64 -7.66
N ASP A 243 -1.92 1.51 -6.95
CA ASP A 243 -2.43 1.40 -5.59
C ASP A 243 -1.55 2.14 -4.58
N VAL A 244 -0.22 2.07 -4.73
CA VAL A 244 0.71 2.87 -3.91
C VAL A 244 0.50 4.36 -4.18
N LEU A 245 0.33 4.78 -5.43
CA LEU A 245 0.06 6.19 -5.79
C LEU A 245 -1.28 6.68 -5.22
N HIS A 246 -2.33 5.87 -5.28
CA HIS A 246 -3.63 6.23 -4.70
C HIS A 246 -3.52 6.48 -3.20
N ASN A 247 -2.83 5.59 -2.49
CA ASN A 247 -2.67 5.67 -1.03
C ASN A 247 -1.55 6.61 -0.58
N SER A 248 -0.68 7.05 -1.49
CA SER A 248 0.41 8.00 -1.22
C SER A 248 -0.07 9.38 -0.74
N SER A 249 -1.33 9.72 -1.04
CA SER A 249 -1.97 10.98 -0.63
C SER A 249 -2.62 10.88 0.76
N GLY A 250 -2.57 9.71 1.41
CA GLY A 250 -3.13 9.46 2.74
C GLY A 250 -2.27 10.01 3.89
N THR A 251 -2.69 9.74 5.13
CA THR A 251 -2.07 10.28 6.37
C THR A 251 -0.75 9.63 6.78
N ALA A 252 -0.23 8.67 6.01
CA ALA A 252 1.02 7.98 6.31
C ALA A 252 2.23 8.94 6.12
N LYS A 253 3.12 8.99 7.12
CA LYS A 253 4.32 9.85 7.09
C LYS A 253 5.15 9.52 5.86
N ASN A 254 5.62 10.53 5.12
CA ASN A 254 6.43 10.42 3.91
C ASN A 254 5.79 9.65 2.73
N ALA A 255 4.54 9.20 2.82
CA ALA A 255 3.90 8.49 1.70
C ALA A 255 3.81 9.37 0.44
N SER A 256 3.69 10.70 0.61
CA SER A 256 3.70 11.66 -0.50
C SER A 256 4.98 11.62 -1.36
N ALA A 257 6.10 11.10 -0.82
CA ALA A 257 7.35 10.95 -1.58
C ALA A 257 7.19 9.99 -2.78
N TYR A 258 6.31 8.99 -2.67
CA TYR A 258 6.03 8.06 -3.77
C TYR A 258 5.55 8.78 -5.03
N ARG A 259 4.72 9.81 -4.89
CA ARG A 259 4.20 10.57 -6.02
C ARG A 259 5.32 11.18 -6.85
N SER A 260 6.26 11.88 -6.20
CA SER A 260 7.37 12.53 -6.87
C SER A 260 8.36 11.53 -7.46
N GLU A 261 8.66 10.44 -6.76
CA GLU A 261 9.60 9.42 -7.24
C GLU A 261 9.00 8.65 -8.44
N PHE A 262 7.75 8.20 -8.36
CA PHE A 262 7.10 7.54 -9.50
C PHE A 262 6.93 8.46 -10.70
N GLN A 263 6.63 9.76 -10.50
CA GLN A 263 6.54 10.70 -11.61
C GLN A 263 7.84 10.77 -12.41
N ARG A 264 9.01 10.73 -11.74
CA ARG A 264 10.33 10.73 -12.38
C ARG A 264 10.61 9.43 -13.15
N SER A 265 10.18 8.29 -12.62
CA SER A 265 10.40 6.98 -13.23
C SER A 265 9.32 6.58 -14.25
N MET A 266 8.28 7.40 -14.43
CA MET A 266 7.11 7.02 -15.23
C MET A 266 7.46 6.84 -16.72
N GLU A 267 8.29 7.71 -17.27
CA GLU A 267 8.75 7.60 -18.66
C GLU A 267 9.50 6.28 -18.89
N GLU A 268 10.34 5.87 -17.94
CA GLU A 268 11.08 4.60 -18.00
C GLU A 268 10.13 3.39 -17.92
N ILE A 269 9.16 3.42 -16.99
CA ILE A 269 8.12 2.40 -16.87
C ILE A 269 7.38 2.24 -18.20
N PHE A 270 6.92 3.34 -18.79
CA PHE A 270 6.13 3.31 -20.03
C PHE A 270 6.97 2.91 -21.25
N ALA A 271 8.24 3.29 -21.32
CA ALA A 271 9.17 2.78 -22.33
C ALA A 271 9.38 1.26 -22.21
N GLY A 272 9.50 0.74 -20.98
CA GLY A 272 9.57 -0.69 -20.70
C GLY A 272 8.29 -1.45 -21.06
N LEU A 273 7.13 -0.88 -20.78
CA LEU A 273 5.81 -1.42 -21.17
C LEU A 273 5.63 -1.43 -22.69
N ARG A 274 6.01 -0.37 -23.39
CA ARG A 274 5.99 -0.30 -24.86
C ARG A 274 6.87 -1.36 -25.47
N SER A 275 8.11 -1.48 -24.99
CA SER A 275 9.06 -2.49 -25.48
C SER A 275 8.52 -3.91 -25.32
N ALA A 276 7.83 -4.19 -24.22
CA ALA A 276 7.15 -5.45 -24.02
C ALA A 276 5.93 -5.63 -24.94
N TYR A 277 5.13 -4.58 -25.13
CA TYR A 277 3.94 -4.60 -25.99
C TYR A 277 4.25 -4.89 -27.46
N VAL A 278 5.27 -4.23 -28.03
CA VAL A 278 5.66 -4.41 -29.44
C VAL A 278 6.21 -5.82 -29.72
N ARG A 279 6.72 -6.50 -28.69
CA ARG A 279 7.21 -7.89 -28.79
C ARG A 279 6.09 -8.94 -28.73
N ILE A 280 4.84 -8.56 -28.47
CA ILE A 280 3.73 -9.51 -28.38
C ILE A 280 3.30 -9.92 -29.79
N GLU A 281 3.43 -11.20 -30.12
CA GLU A 281 2.94 -11.75 -31.40
C GLU A 281 1.42 -12.02 -31.38
N GLY A 282 0.87 -12.34 -30.20
CA GLY A 282 -0.55 -12.70 -30.05
C GLY A 282 -1.47 -11.49 -29.86
N ARG A 283 -2.38 -11.27 -30.83
CA ARG A 283 -3.34 -10.15 -30.83
C ARG A 283 -4.14 -10.02 -29.53
N LEU A 284 -4.74 -11.12 -29.03
CA LEU A 284 -5.54 -11.09 -27.80
C LEU A 284 -4.72 -10.65 -26.57
N THR A 285 -3.47 -11.09 -26.46
CA THR A 285 -2.59 -10.73 -25.34
C THR A 285 -2.17 -9.26 -25.44
N ALA A 286 -1.89 -8.78 -26.66
CA ALA A 286 -1.56 -7.38 -26.90
C ALA A 286 -2.74 -6.46 -26.54
N ASP A 287 -3.95 -6.78 -27.02
CA ASP A 287 -5.16 -6.01 -26.74
C ASP A 287 -5.46 -5.98 -25.24
N LYS A 288 -5.33 -7.11 -24.53
CA LYS A 288 -5.49 -7.17 -23.06
C LYS A 288 -4.47 -6.30 -22.31
N MET A 289 -3.20 -6.31 -22.73
CA MET A 289 -2.16 -5.48 -22.12
C MET A 289 -2.47 -3.99 -22.35
N LYS A 290 -2.81 -3.62 -23.58
CA LYS A 290 -3.18 -2.26 -23.97
C LYS A 290 -4.38 -1.77 -23.16
N GLU A 291 -5.46 -2.54 -23.11
CA GLU A 291 -6.67 -2.17 -22.37
C GLU A 291 -6.36 -1.97 -20.88
N SER A 292 -5.55 -2.85 -20.30
CA SER A 292 -5.15 -2.76 -18.88
C SER A 292 -4.36 -1.48 -18.59
N ILE A 293 -3.39 -1.13 -19.44
CA ILE A 293 -2.57 0.09 -19.28
C ILE A 293 -3.41 1.35 -19.48
N LEU A 294 -4.23 1.40 -20.52
CA LEU A 294 -5.12 2.55 -20.78
C LEU A 294 -6.15 2.72 -19.66
N ARG A 295 -6.63 1.63 -19.06
CA ARG A 295 -7.52 1.70 -17.88
C ARG A 295 -6.81 2.36 -16.69
N VAL A 296 -5.55 2.02 -16.42
CA VAL A 296 -4.76 2.65 -15.36
C VAL A 296 -4.60 4.15 -15.61
N LEU A 297 -4.24 4.55 -16.84
CA LEU A 297 -4.13 5.97 -17.20
C LEU A 297 -5.44 6.75 -16.99
N ARG A 298 -6.58 6.17 -17.39
CA ARG A 298 -7.91 6.76 -17.16
C ARG A 298 -8.22 6.91 -15.68
N VAL A 299 -7.88 5.93 -14.86
CA VAL A 299 -8.04 5.99 -13.40
C VAL A 299 -7.16 7.11 -12.82
N TRP A 300 -5.92 7.24 -13.27
CA TRP A 300 -5.03 8.32 -12.83
C TRP A 300 -5.53 9.70 -13.23
N GLN A 301 -6.13 9.83 -14.42
CA GLN A 301 -6.77 11.06 -14.87
C GLN A 301 -8.01 11.38 -14.01
N ALA A 302 -8.88 10.41 -13.76
CA ALA A 302 -10.08 10.58 -12.95
C ALA A 302 -9.76 11.00 -11.50
N TRP A 303 -8.70 10.46 -10.93
CA TRP A 303 -8.21 10.83 -9.60
C TRP A 303 -7.35 12.10 -9.59
N SER A 304 -7.12 12.73 -10.74
CA SER A 304 -6.21 13.88 -10.87
C SER A 304 -4.83 13.61 -10.26
N LEU A 305 -4.33 12.38 -10.42
CA LEU A 305 -3.02 11.98 -9.92
C LEU A 305 -1.88 12.64 -10.68
N PHE A 306 -2.09 13.07 -11.93
CA PHE A 306 -1.11 13.84 -12.67
C PHE A 306 -1.81 14.86 -13.58
N PRO A 307 -1.12 15.92 -14.04
CA PRO A 307 -1.68 16.83 -15.05
C PRO A 307 -2.09 16.07 -16.32
N ALA A 308 -3.19 16.48 -16.96
CA ALA A 308 -3.72 15.81 -18.16
C ALA A 308 -2.66 15.66 -19.27
N GLN A 309 -1.92 16.73 -19.56
CA GLN A 309 -0.82 16.73 -20.55
C GLN A 309 0.26 15.69 -20.26
N PHE A 310 0.53 15.38 -18.98
CA PHE A 310 1.50 14.36 -18.61
C PHE A 310 0.92 12.97 -18.89
N ILE A 311 -0.34 12.72 -18.53
CA ILE A 311 -1.03 11.46 -18.88
C ILE A 311 -1.06 11.24 -20.39
N ASP A 312 -1.38 12.28 -21.17
CA ASP A 312 -1.40 12.22 -22.63
C ASP A 312 -0.03 11.87 -23.20
N SER A 313 1.05 12.45 -22.64
CA SER A 313 2.42 12.13 -23.04
C SER A 313 2.81 10.67 -22.76
N LEU A 314 2.33 10.10 -21.64
CA LEU A 314 2.54 8.69 -21.31
C LEU A 314 1.75 7.78 -22.26
N GLU A 315 0.51 8.13 -22.58
CA GLU A 315 -0.30 7.40 -23.55
C GLU A 315 0.36 7.39 -24.93
N GLU A 316 0.82 8.55 -25.41
CA GLU A 316 1.53 8.66 -26.69
C GLU A 316 2.87 7.92 -26.67
N SER A 317 3.59 7.93 -25.54
CA SER A 317 4.83 7.16 -25.40
C SER A 317 4.60 5.66 -25.56
N PHE A 318 3.46 5.15 -25.07
CA PHE A 318 3.08 3.74 -25.15
C PHE A 318 2.51 3.37 -26.52
N ILE A 319 1.57 4.15 -27.03
CA ILE A 319 0.95 3.98 -28.35
C ILE A 319 1.03 5.31 -29.10
N PRO A 320 2.06 5.49 -29.94
CA PRO A 320 2.17 6.68 -30.76
C PRO A 320 0.98 6.78 -31.71
N ARG A 321 0.35 7.95 -31.74
CA ARG A 321 -0.69 8.22 -32.73
C ARG A 321 -0.01 8.34 -34.10
N PRO A 322 -0.59 7.77 -35.17
CA PRO A 322 -0.04 7.98 -36.51
C PRO A 322 -0.06 9.49 -36.80
N LYS A 323 1.12 10.08 -37.03
CA LYS A 323 1.22 11.49 -37.41
C LYS A 323 0.50 11.66 -38.74
N THR A 324 -0.69 12.25 -38.70
CA THR A 324 -1.39 12.67 -39.91
C THR A 324 -0.48 13.69 -40.60
N LYS A 325 -0.07 13.41 -41.85
CA LYS A 325 0.68 14.36 -42.67
C LYS A 325 -0.19 15.62 -42.85
N GLY A 326 -0.01 16.63 -42.00
CA GLY A 326 -0.86 17.82 -41.98
C GLY A 326 -0.63 18.81 -40.83
N GLN A 327 0.07 18.44 -39.75
CA GLN A 327 0.48 19.39 -38.71
C GLN A 327 2.00 19.64 -38.77
N LEU A 328 2.38 20.48 -39.73
CA LEU A 328 3.62 21.24 -39.67
C LEU A 328 3.36 22.46 -38.78
N SER A 329 3.99 22.45 -37.60
CA SER A 329 4.51 23.61 -36.85
C SER A 329 3.76 24.95 -36.98
N ALA A 330 2.95 25.28 -35.97
CA ALA A 330 2.42 26.63 -35.74
C ALA A 330 3.22 27.42 -34.69
N ASP A 331 4.52 27.15 -34.54
CA ASP A 331 5.41 27.90 -33.65
C ASP A 331 6.63 28.39 -34.44
N ASN A 332 6.47 29.55 -35.09
CA ASN A 332 7.49 30.57 -35.46
C ASN A 332 7.13 31.24 -36.79
N ILE A 333 6.25 32.25 -36.77
CA ILE A 333 6.39 33.40 -37.66
C ILE A 333 5.99 34.67 -36.89
N THR A 334 7.01 35.45 -36.56
CA THR A 334 6.96 36.83 -36.10
C THR A 334 6.26 37.70 -37.14
N ALA A 335 5.46 38.64 -36.68
CA ALA A 335 4.69 39.58 -37.47
C ALA A 335 5.53 40.38 -38.48
N GLU A 336 5.12 40.37 -39.76
CA GLU A 336 5.17 41.53 -40.65
C GLU A 336 3.94 41.54 -41.59
N LYS A 337 3.46 42.76 -41.86
CA LYS A 337 2.19 43.11 -42.54
C LYS A 337 2.27 42.98 -44.08
N PRO A 338 1.12 42.98 -44.78
CA PRO A 338 1.00 42.59 -46.19
C PRO A 338 1.31 43.74 -47.16
N HIS A 339 1.76 43.37 -48.37
CA HIS A 339 1.73 44.26 -49.53
C HIS A 339 1.30 43.44 -50.76
N SER A 340 0.17 43.81 -51.36
CA SER A 340 -0.20 43.47 -52.74
C SER A 340 0.50 44.47 -53.70
N PRO A 341 0.60 44.21 -55.03
CA PRO A 341 -0.56 44.34 -55.91
C PRO A 341 -0.63 43.32 -57.07
N ASP A 342 -1.87 43.16 -57.58
CA ASP A 342 -2.36 42.91 -58.94
C ASP A 342 -1.53 42.13 -59.97
N VAL A 343 -2.19 41.21 -60.69
CA VAL A 343 -2.36 41.27 -62.17
C VAL A 343 -3.21 40.08 -62.68
N ASP A 344 -4.27 40.49 -63.39
CA ASP A 344 -5.06 39.89 -64.48
C ASP A 344 -5.85 38.58 -64.34
N GLY A 345 -7.17 38.73 -64.49
CA GLY A 345 -8.14 37.68 -64.73
C GLY A 345 -8.38 37.37 -66.21
N VAL A 346 -9.02 36.22 -66.45
CA VAL A 346 -9.75 35.90 -67.68
C VAL A 346 -11.00 35.08 -67.30
N PRO A 347 -12.21 35.46 -67.78
CA PRO A 347 -13.48 34.77 -67.48
C PRO A 347 -13.96 33.79 -68.56
N LEU A 348 -14.73 32.79 -68.11
CA LEU A 348 -15.87 32.06 -68.69
C LEU A 348 -15.79 31.42 -70.10
N ASP A 349 -16.14 30.12 -70.14
CA ASP A 349 -16.88 29.48 -71.24
C ASP A 349 -17.79 28.40 -70.64
N GLU A 350 -19.10 28.71 -70.61
CA GLU A 350 -20.19 27.74 -70.66
C GLU A 350 -20.54 27.50 -72.13
N SER A 351 -20.39 26.27 -72.61
CA SER A 351 -20.99 25.82 -73.86
C SER A 351 -21.59 24.43 -73.66
N ALA A 352 -22.91 24.40 -73.83
CA ALA A 352 -23.82 23.27 -73.75
C ALA A 352 -23.46 22.10 -74.68
N ASN A 353 -23.89 20.89 -74.31
CA ASN A 353 -24.55 19.91 -75.19
C ASN A 353 -25.25 18.82 -74.35
N GLY A 354 -26.57 18.64 -74.55
CA GLY A 354 -27.39 17.52 -74.07
C GLY A 354 -26.97 16.19 -74.71
N GLU A 355 -27.45 14.99 -74.35
CA GLU A 355 -28.76 14.48 -73.91
C GLU A 355 -28.53 13.03 -73.38
N PRO A 356 -29.56 12.29 -72.88
CA PRO A 356 -29.49 11.34 -71.77
C PRO A 356 -29.39 9.86 -72.19
N ILE A 357 -29.05 8.98 -71.23
CA ILE A 357 -29.32 7.54 -71.35
C ILE A 357 -30.02 7.06 -70.07
N ASP A 358 -31.31 6.78 -70.28
CA ASP A 358 -32.25 6.02 -69.47
C ASP A 358 -31.98 4.50 -69.61
N GLY A 359 -32.36 3.70 -68.61
CA GLY A 359 -32.23 2.24 -68.70
C GLY A 359 -32.30 1.44 -67.38
N LEU A 360 -33.45 1.54 -66.71
CA LEU A 360 -34.13 0.65 -65.73
C LEU A 360 -33.87 -0.89 -65.86
N PRO A 361 -34.46 -1.83 -65.04
CA PRO A 361 -35.43 -1.70 -63.91
C PRO A 361 -35.30 -2.69 -62.70
N LEU A 362 -36.09 -2.40 -61.64
CA LEU A 362 -36.90 -3.30 -60.76
C LEU A 362 -36.15 -4.34 -59.86
N GLU A 363 -36.57 -4.76 -58.65
CA GLU A 363 -37.87 -5.06 -58.00
C GLU A 363 -37.71 -4.84 -56.46
N HIS A 364 -38.66 -4.25 -55.71
CA HIS A 364 -39.75 -4.93 -54.95
C HIS A 364 -39.24 -6.14 -54.11
N ASP A 365 -39.40 -6.26 -52.79
CA ASP A 365 -40.69 -6.27 -52.08
C ASP A 365 -40.58 -6.35 -50.54
N HIS A 366 -41.59 -5.75 -49.89
CA HIS A 366 -42.44 -6.21 -48.76
C HIS A 366 -41.91 -6.65 -47.37
N ASP A 367 -42.37 -5.90 -46.36
CA ASP A 367 -43.24 -6.29 -45.22
C ASP A 367 -43.10 -7.66 -44.51
N GLY A 368 -43.07 -7.60 -43.16
CA GLY A 368 -44.04 -8.37 -42.36
C GLY A 368 -43.57 -9.17 -41.13
N VAL A 369 -43.80 -8.56 -39.93
CA VAL A 369 -44.34 -9.12 -38.65
C VAL A 369 -43.67 -10.31 -37.88
N PRO A 370 -43.93 -10.44 -36.54
CA PRO A 370 -43.03 -11.02 -35.54
C PRO A 370 -43.36 -12.46 -35.14
N LEU A 371 -42.41 -13.12 -34.44
CA LEU A 371 -42.65 -14.36 -33.72
C LEU A 371 -42.20 -14.23 -32.26
N GLU A 372 -43.19 -14.14 -31.36
CA GLU A 372 -43.12 -14.73 -30.02
C GLU A 372 -43.21 -16.25 -30.16
N ASN A 373 -42.43 -16.99 -29.37
CA ASN A 373 -42.87 -18.11 -28.53
C ASN A 373 -41.66 -18.86 -27.95
N ASP A 374 -41.67 -18.92 -26.61
CA ASP A 374 -41.45 -20.08 -25.77
C ASP A 374 -40.20 -20.95 -25.99
N ILE A 375 -39.27 -20.87 -25.03
CA ILE A 375 -38.67 -22.07 -24.42
C ILE A 375 -38.39 -21.77 -22.95
N ASP A 376 -39.25 -22.33 -22.11
CA ASP A 376 -39.08 -22.55 -20.68
C ASP A 376 -38.61 -24.00 -20.51
N GLY A 377 -37.64 -24.29 -19.64
CA GLY A 377 -36.97 -25.60 -19.69
C GLY A 377 -35.92 -25.95 -18.65
N VAL A 378 -36.22 -25.72 -17.36
CA VAL A 378 -35.88 -26.52 -16.15
C VAL A 378 -34.40 -26.82 -15.75
N PRO A 379 -34.16 -27.02 -14.43
CA PRO A 379 -32.86 -26.88 -13.77
C PRO A 379 -32.01 -28.16 -13.78
N PHE A 380 -30.70 -27.98 -13.65
CA PHE A 380 -29.74 -29.06 -13.42
C PHE A 380 -29.93 -29.66 -12.02
N ASP A 381 -30.32 -30.93 -11.97
CA ASP A 381 -30.24 -31.77 -10.78
C ASP A 381 -28.78 -32.10 -10.46
N ASP A 382 -28.42 -31.87 -9.20
CA ASP A 382 -27.32 -32.51 -8.48
C ASP A 382 -27.54 -34.03 -8.45
N ASP A 383 -26.49 -34.81 -8.72
CA ASP A 383 -26.21 -36.15 -8.14
C ASP A 383 -25.14 -36.88 -8.97
N ILE A 384 -23.86 -36.65 -8.65
CA ILE A 384 -22.82 -37.66 -8.89
C ILE A 384 -21.95 -37.79 -7.63
N ASP A 385 -22.41 -38.68 -6.75
CA ASP A 385 -21.58 -39.38 -5.78
C ASP A 385 -20.74 -40.45 -6.50
N GLY A 386 -19.44 -40.50 -6.20
CA GLY A 386 -18.52 -41.50 -6.73
C GLY A 386 -17.19 -41.50 -5.99
N VAL A 387 -17.16 -42.16 -4.83
CA VAL A 387 -15.97 -42.45 -3.99
C VAL A 387 -15.08 -43.54 -4.66
N PRO A 388 -13.88 -43.89 -4.15
CA PRO A 388 -12.64 -43.94 -4.93
C PRO A 388 -12.14 -45.37 -5.22
N LEU A 389 -11.12 -45.46 -6.07
CA LEU A 389 -10.18 -46.58 -6.12
C LEU A 389 -8.76 -46.06 -5.93
#